data_AF-A0A0Q6BUX8-F1
#
_entry.id   AF-A0A0Q6BUX8-F1
#
_cell.length_a   1.000
_cell.length_b   1.000
_cell.length_c   1.000
_cell.angle_alpha   90.00
_cell.angle_beta   90.00
_cell.angle_gamma   90.00
#
_symmetry.space_group_name_H-M   'P 1'
#
loop_
_entity.id
_entity.type
_entity.pdbx_description
1 polymer ?
#
loop_
_entity_poly.entity_id
_entity_poly.type
_entity_poly.pdbx_seq_one_letter_code
_entity_poly.pdbx_strand_id
1 'polypeptide(L)'
;MRVLYAHKLDETQRDGHVCLCTVDVELNEHVRLYALRLLRMRDGNHFLFAPNAGKRRTATFSPAMSARLTDLALAAYDAANDNGR
;
A
#
# COMPACT_ATOMS: atom_id res chain seq x y z
N MET A 1 11.75 -9.48 0.12
CA MET A 1 10.50 -8.69 0.11
C MET A 1 10.16 -8.30 -1.32
N ARG A 2 8.94 -8.60 -1.78
CA ARG A 2 8.44 -8.25 -3.12
C ARG A 2 6.92 -8.05 -3.11
N VAL A 3 6.43 -7.20 -4.00
CA VAL A 3 5.00 -7.10 -4.28
C VAL A 3 4.59 -8.29 -5.15
N LEU A 4 3.51 -8.96 -4.74
CA LEU A 4 2.89 -10.05 -5.48
C LEU A 4 1.85 -9.51 -6.45
N TYR A 5 1.00 -8.60 -5.95
CA TYR A 5 -0.06 -7.97 -6.72
C TYR A 5 -0.23 -6.51 -6.31
N ALA A 6 -0.62 -5.67 -7.28
CA ALA A 6 -1.04 -4.30 -7.06
C ALA A 6 -2.38 -4.08 -7.78
N HIS A 7 -3.44 -3.82 -7.02
CA HIS A 7 -4.77 -3.59 -7.55
C HIS A 7 -5.12 -2.12 -7.41
N LYS A 8 -5.18 -1.41 -8.54
CA LYS A 8 -5.60 -0.02 -8.57
C LYS A 8 -7.04 0.10 -8.05
N LEU A 9 -7.27 1.15 -7.26
CA LEU A 9 -8.60 1.51 -6.83
C LEU A 9 -9.04 2.77 -7.54
N ASP A 10 -10.33 2.82 -7.90
CA ASP A 10 -11.00 4.04 -8.32
C ASP A 10 -11.72 4.65 -7.10
N GLU A 11 -10.93 5.08 -6.12
CA GLU A 11 -11.45 5.78 -4.94
C GLU A 11 -11.33 7.29 -5.13
N THR A 12 -12.45 8.00 -5.00
CA THR A 12 -12.45 9.46 -4.87
C THR A 12 -11.87 9.88 -3.52
N GLN A 13 -11.25 11.05 -3.44
CA GLN A 13 -10.70 11.60 -2.20
C GLN A 13 -11.72 11.56 -1.05
N ARG A 14 -11.33 10.96 0.08
CA ARG A 14 -12.10 10.92 1.33
C ARG A 14 -11.26 11.50 2.45
N ASP A 15 -11.82 12.41 3.23
CA ASP A 15 -11.20 12.93 4.46
C ASP A 15 -9.71 13.29 4.31
N GLY A 16 -9.38 14.02 3.24
CA GLY A 16 -8.02 14.52 2.98
C GLY A 16 -7.02 13.48 2.47
N HIS A 17 -7.43 12.27 2.12
CA HIS A 17 -6.55 11.26 1.52
C HIS A 17 -7.26 10.46 0.43
N VAL A 18 -6.48 9.79 -0.41
CA VAL A 18 -6.95 8.90 -1.49
C VAL A 18 -6.24 7.57 -1.34
N CYS A 19 -6.96 6.46 -1.35
CA CYS A 19 -6.34 5.15 -1.47
C CYS A 19 -6.09 4.86 -2.96
N LEU A 20 -4.83 4.81 -3.37
CA LEU A 20 -4.45 4.66 -4.78
C LEU A 20 -4.60 3.22 -5.25
N CYS A 21 -4.19 2.27 -4.40
CA CYS A 21 -4.23 0.85 -4.69
C CYS A 21 -4.22 0.02 -3.40
N THR A 22 -4.56 -1.26 -3.54
CA THR A 22 -4.14 -2.29 -2.58
C THR A 22 -2.94 -3.06 -3.14
N VAL A 23 -2.04 -3.50 -2.26
CA VAL A 23 -0.91 -4.37 -2.61
C VAL A 23 -0.83 -5.56 -1.69
N ASP A 24 -0.42 -6.69 -2.26
CA ASP A 24 -0.06 -7.89 -1.52
C ASP A 24 1.46 -8.03 -1.55
N VAL A 25 2.07 -8.28 -0.39
CA VAL A 25 3.53 -8.30 -0.22
C VAL A 25 3.97 -9.58 0.42
N GLU A 26 4.94 -10.23 -0.21
CA GLU A 26 5.75 -11.27 0.43
C GLU A 26 6.92 -10.57 1.13
N LEU A 27 6.94 -10.59 2.47
CA LEU A 27 8.03 -10.01 3.24
C LEU A 27 9.29 -10.87 3.11
N ASN A 28 9.11 -12.18 3.29
CA ASN A 28 10.10 -13.24 3.17
C ASN A 28 9.38 -14.57 2.82
N GLU A 29 10.13 -15.67 2.76
CA GLU A 29 9.58 -16.98 2.39
C GLU A 29 8.49 -17.51 3.35
N HIS A 30 8.43 -16.99 4.58
CA HIS A 30 7.50 -17.43 5.62
C HIS A 30 6.27 -16.53 5.76
N VAL A 31 6.34 -15.27 5.33
CA VAL A 31 5.32 -14.26 5.66
C VAL A 31 4.85 -13.51 4.43
N ARG A 32 3.52 -13.52 4.23
CA ARG A 32 2.80 -12.72 3.25
C ARG A 32 1.76 -11.86 3.94
N LEU A 33 1.61 -10.63 3.47
CA LEU A 33 0.62 -9.66 3.93
C LEU A 33 -0.27 -9.28 2.77
N TYR A 34 -1.57 -9.28 3.01
CA TYR A 34 -2.57 -9.07 1.97
C TYR A 34 -3.36 -7.78 2.20
N ALA A 35 -3.82 -7.19 1.10
CA ALA A 35 -4.66 -6.01 1.05
C ALA A 35 -4.08 -4.80 1.81
N LEU A 36 -2.75 -4.61 1.75
CA LEU A 36 -2.12 -3.40 2.26
C LEU A 36 -2.56 -2.21 1.39
N ARG A 37 -2.91 -1.09 2.01
CA ARG A 37 -3.49 0.08 1.34
C ARG A 37 -2.43 1.17 1.16
N LEU A 38 -2.17 1.58 -0.08
CA LEU A 38 -1.31 2.73 -0.38
C LEU A 38 -2.17 3.99 -0.43
N LEU A 39 -1.94 4.89 0.52
CA LEU A 39 -2.67 6.14 0.64
C LEU A 39 -1.80 7.30 0.21
N ARG A 40 -2.35 8.22 -0.57
CA ARG A 40 -1.82 9.57 -0.78
C ARG A 40 -2.55 10.55 0.14
N MET A 41 -1.80 11.23 0.97
CA MET A 41 -2.30 12.26 1.89
C MET A 41 -2.47 13.61 1.17
N ARG A 42 -3.11 14.57 1.83
CA ARG A 42 -3.36 15.92 1.31
C ARG A 42 -2.07 16.70 0.99
N ASP A 43 -1.01 16.45 1.74
CA ASP A 43 0.31 17.06 1.54
C ASP A 43 1.11 16.40 0.40
N GLY A 44 0.55 15.36 -0.23
CA GLY A 44 1.21 14.60 -1.29
C GLY A 44 2.09 13.45 -0.81
N ASN A 45 2.29 13.30 0.50
CA ASN A 45 3.03 12.18 1.05
C ASN A 45 2.24 10.87 0.91
N HIS A 46 2.97 9.78 0.75
CA HIS A 46 2.39 8.45 0.63
C HIS A 46 2.66 7.62 1.89
N PHE A 47 1.71 6.77 2.24
CA PHE A 47 1.83 5.85 3.35
C PHE A 47 1.17 4.52 3.01
N LEU A 48 1.84 3.42 3.39
CA LEU A 48 1.25 2.09 3.34
C LEU A 48 0.70 1.68 4.70
N PHE A 49 -0.53 1.18 4.72
CA PHE A 49 -1.12 0.65 5.93
C PHE A 49 -1.72 -0.74 5.74
N ALA A 50 -1.59 -1.58 6.76
CA ALA A 50 -2.30 -2.86 6.82
C ALA A 50 -3.82 -2.66 6.93
N PRO A 51 -4.65 -3.60 6.46
CA PRO A 51 -6.09 -3.52 6.61
C PRO A 51 -6.50 -3.51 8.10
N ASN A 52 -7.75 -3.15 8.37
CA ASN A 52 -8.30 -3.21 9.71
C ASN A 52 -9.05 -4.52 9.94
N ALA A 53 -8.89 -5.10 11.13
CA ALA A 53 -9.78 -6.11 11.70
C ALA A 53 -10.65 -5.43 12.77
N GLY A 54 -11.87 -5.05 12.39
CA GLY A 54 -12.71 -4.19 13.22
C GLY A 54 -12.08 -2.81 13.42
N LYS A 55 -11.81 -2.44 14.68
CA LYS A 55 -11.24 -1.13 15.05
C LYS A 55 -9.70 -1.10 15.11
N ARG A 56 -9.00 -2.19 14.79
CA ARG A 56 -7.54 -2.31 14.93
C ARG A 56 -6.88 -2.67 13.60
N ARG A 57 -5.65 -2.18 13.38
CA ARG A 57 -4.81 -2.62 12.26
C ARG A 57 -4.44 -4.09 12.42
N THR A 58 -4.42 -4.86 11.33
CA THR A 58 -3.98 -6.26 11.33
C THR A 58 -2.47 -6.40 11.49
N ALA A 59 -1.70 -5.37 11.10
CA ALA A 59 -0.27 -5.29 11.32
C ALA A 59 0.18 -3.83 11.49
N THR A 60 1.27 -3.64 12.21
CA THR A 60 2.02 -2.38 12.27
C THR A 60 3.49 -2.65 11.96
N PHE A 61 4.19 -1.61 11.51
CA PHE A 61 5.58 -1.71 11.07
C PHE A 61 6.40 -0.65 11.79
N SER A 62 7.69 -0.94 11.99
CA SER A 62 8.64 0.11 12.38
C SER A 62 8.69 1.21 11.32
N PRO A 63 9.09 2.45 11.66
CA PRO A 63 9.17 3.54 10.68
C PRO A 63 10.01 3.18 9.45
N ALA A 64 11.16 2.53 9.66
CA ALA A 64 12.04 2.10 8.58
C ALA A 64 11.40 1.04 7.66
N MET A 65 10.65 0.08 8.23
CA MET A 65 9.94 -0.92 7.42
C MET A 65 8.75 -0.29 6.67
N SER A 66 8.02 0.62 7.32
CA SER A 66 6.91 1.35 6.72
C SER A 66 7.36 2.16 5.49
N ALA A 67 8.49 2.87 5.59
CA ALA A 67 9.07 3.60 4.47
C ALA A 67 9.40 2.67 3.30
N ARG A 68 10.15 1.58 3.55
CA ARG A 68 10.51 0.60 2.49
C ARG A 68 9.30 -0.05 1.82
N LEU A 69 8.28 -0.39 2.61
CA LEU A 69 7.03 -0.95 2.10
C LEU A 69 6.25 0.07 1.26
N THR A 70 6.25 1.34 1.68
CA THR A 70 5.62 2.43 0.95
C THR A 70 6.30 2.66 -0.40
N ASP A 71 7.62 2.73 -0.43
CA ASP A 71 8.40 2.88 -1.67
C ASP A 71 8.15 1.71 -2.64
N LEU A 72 8.14 0.48 -2.11
CA LEU A 72 7.86 -0.72 -2.91
C LEU A 72 6.44 -0.71 -3.50
N ALA A 73 5.45 -0.26 -2.72
CA ALA A 73 4.07 -0.15 -3.17
C ALA A 73 3.88 0.97 -4.22
N LEU A 74 4.55 2.10 -4.05
CA LEU A 74 4.59 3.19 -5.05
C LEU A 74 5.16 2.71 -6.38
N ALA A 75 6.32 2.04 -6.35
CA ALA A 75 6.93 1.50 -7.56
C ALA A 75 6.01 0.49 -8.27
N ALA A 76 5.31 -0.36 -7.52
CA ALA A 76 4.34 -1.29 -8.09
C ALA A 76 3.09 -0.61 -8.65
N TYR A 77 2.61 0.46 -8.00
CA TYR A 77 1.51 1.28 -8.48
C TYR A 77 1.83 1.98 -9.80
N ASP A 78 3.02 2.59 -9.89
CA ASP A 78 3.46 3.28 -11.09
C ASP A 78 3.64 2.31 -12.26
N ALA A 79 4.28 1.15 -12.02
CA ALA A 79 4.41 0.11 -13.04
C ALA A 79 3.05 -0.42 -13.54
N ALA A 80 2.06 -0.55 -12.66
CA ALA A 80 0.70 -0.94 -13.05
C ALA A 80 -0.03 0.16 -13.85
N ASN A 81 0.29 1.44 -13.62
CA ASN A 81 -0.27 2.55 -14.39
C ASN A 81 0.38 2.71 -15.77
N ASP A 82 1.70 2.48 -15.88
CA ASP A 82 2.43 2.60 -17.14
C ASP A 82 2.07 1.48 -18.12
N ASN A 83 1.80 0.27 -17.62
CA ASN A 83 1.31 -0.85 -18.44
C ASN A 83 -0.14 -0.67 -18.93
N GLY A 84 -0.84 0.39 -18.50
CA GLY A 84 -2.20 0.74 -18.91
C GLY A 84 -2.28 1.85 -19.97
N ARG A 85 -1.16 2.28 -20.55
CA ARG A 85 -1.09 3.24 -21.67
C ARG A 85 -0.76 2.57 -22.99
#